data_AF-A0A0Q8TMF9-F1
#
_entry.id   AF-A0A0Q8TMF9-F1
#
_cell.length_a   1.000
_cell.length_b   1.000
_cell.length_c   1.000
_cell.angle_alpha   90.00
_cell.angle_beta   90.00
_cell.angle_gamma   90.00
#
_symmetry.space_group_name_H-M   'P 1'
#
loop_
_entity.id
_entity.type
_entity.pdbx_description
1 polymer ?
#
loop_
_entity_poly.entity_id
_entity_poly.type
_entity_poly.pdbx_seq_one_letter_code
_entity_poly.pdbx_strand_id
1 'polypeptide(L)'
;MRLYLFIHAPALTLPQDVQDRAINAALLVLTHAGVRLEDCLEALAEMEDEQDTPETFDVDGKMMAAWWDAQDAARAVCGMDQQHGFSLDVLDADIPRQ
;
A
#
# COMPACT_ATOMS: atom_id res chain seq x y z
N MET A 1 -9.50 -10.08 -11.91
CA MET A 1 -8.74 -9.08 -11.15
C MET A 1 -8.09 -9.77 -9.96
N ARG A 2 -6.77 -9.77 -9.90
CA ARG A 2 -6.01 -10.20 -8.72
C ARG A 2 -5.14 -9.01 -8.33
N LEU A 3 -5.48 -8.40 -7.21
CA LEU A 3 -4.71 -7.31 -6.65
C LEU A 3 -3.68 -7.86 -5.67
N TYR A 4 -2.51 -7.22 -5.66
CA TYR A 4 -1.46 -7.53 -4.70
C TYR A 4 -0.75 -6.25 -4.29
N LEU A 5 -0.24 -6.26 -3.06
CA LEU A 5 0.65 -5.21 -2.59
C LEU A 5 2.04 -5.42 -3.15
N PHE A 6 2.66 -4.33 -3.56
CA PHE A 6 4.03 -4.26 -4.00
C PHE A 6 4.77 -3.22 -3.15
N ILE A 7 6.04 -3.51 -2.86
CA ILE A 7 6.91 -2.57 -2.15
C ILE A 7 7.93 -2.05 -3.16
N HIS A 8 7.92 -0.75 -3.36
CA HIS A 8 8.93 -0.07 -4.14
C HIS A 8 9.88 0.68 -3.21
N ALA A 9 11.13 0.19 -3.15
CA ALA A 9 12.21 0.75 -2.35
C ALA A 9 13.50 0.81 -3.19
N PRO A 10 13.62 1.73 -4.16
CA PRO A 10 14.66 1.72 -5.19
C PRO A 10 16.09 1.87 -4.65
N ALA A 11 16.24 2.47 -3.46
CA ALA A 11 17.54 2.62 -2.80
C ALA A 11 18.00 1.35 -2.05
N LEU A 12 17.17 0.29 -2.00
CA LEU A 12 17.42 -0.89 -1.18
C LEU A 12 17.26 -2.19 -1.97
N THR A 13 18.14 -3.13 -1.69
CA THR A 13 17.93 -4.53 -2.04
C THR A 13 17.32 -5.24 -0.84
N LEU A 14 16.00 -5.38 -0.81
CA LEU A 14 15.29 -6.09 0.26
C LEU A 14 15.31 -7.60 -0.03
N PRO A 15 15.77 -8.44 0.92
CA PRO A 15 15.60 -9.89 0.83
C PRO A 15 14.13 -10.28 0.64
N GLN A 16 13.85 -11.35 -0.12
CA GLN A 16 12.47 -11.77 -0.42
C GLN A 16 11.65 -12.04 0.84
N ASP A 17 12.23 -12.64 1.87
CA ASP A 17 11.56 -12.92 3.14
C ASP A 17 11.16 -11.64 3.88
N VAL A 18 11.98 -10.57 3.77
CA VAL A 18 11.67 -9.26 4.34
C VAL A 18 10.52 -8.61 3.57
N GLN A 19 10.54 -8.69 2.24
CA GLN A 19 9.44 -8.19 1.40
C GLN A 19 8.12 -8.89 1.73
N ASP A 20 8.12 -10.23 1.80
CA ASP A 20 6.93 -11.02 2.11
C ASP A 20 6.38 -10.66 3.49
N ARG A 21 7.24 -10.46 4.50
CA ARG A 21 6.82 -10.05 5.84
C ARG A 21 6.24 -8.64 5.86
N ALA A 22 6.83 -7.71 5.12
CA ALA A 22 6.36 -6.33 5.05
C ALA A 22 5.00 -6.25 4.34
N ILE A 23 4.82 -6.99 3.25
CA ILE A 23 3.53 -7.15 2.56
C ILE A 23 2.48 -7.73 3.51
N ASN A 24 2.81 -8.79 4.24
CA ASN A 24 1.88 -9.40 5.20
C ASN A 24 1.51 -8.44 6.34
N ALA A 25 2.46 -7.62 6.82
CA ALA A 25 2.18 -6.62 7.84
C ALA A 25 1.19 -5.55 7.34
N ALA A 26 1.39 -5.03 6.13
CA ALA A 26 0.46 -4.10 5.50
C ALA A 26 -0.94 -4.72 5.32
N LEU A 27 -1.02 -5.96 4.81
CA LEU A 27 -2.30 -6.66 4.63
C LEU A 27 -3.05 -6.84 5.96
N LEU A 28 -2.32 -7.14 7.05
CA LEU A 28 -2.93 -7.29 8.38
C LEU A 28 -3.54 -5.98 8.87
N VAL A 29 -2.87 -4.84 8.66
CA VAL A 29 -3.38 -3.52 9.04
C VAL A 29 -4.67 -3.20 8.26
N LEU A 30 -4.64 -3.33 6.94
CA LEU A 30 -5.80 -3.08 6.08
C LEU A 30 -6.98 -3.99 6.46
N THR A 31 -6.72 -5.28 6.66
CA THR A 31 -7.74 -6.25 7.07
C THR A 31 -8.35 -5.90 8.43
N HIS A 32 -7.54 -5.45 9.40
CA HIS A 32 -8.02 -5.04 10.71
C HIS A 32 -8.89 -3.79 10.65
N ALA A 33 -8.55 -2.86 9.76
CA ALA A 33 -9.35 -1.66 9.50
C ALA A 33 -10.62 -1.94 8.66
N GLY A 34 -10.79 -3.16 8.13
CA GLY A 34 -11.90 -3.52 7.27
C GLY A 34 -11.80 -2.96 5.84
N VAL A 35 -10.58 -2.62 5.40
CA VAL A 35 -10.29 -2.03 4.09
C VAL A 35 -9.81 -3.12 3.13
N ARG A 36 -10.34 -3.15 1.91
CA ARG A 36 -9.92 -4.09 0.85
C ARG A 36 -8.94 -3.41 -0.10
N LEU A 37 -8.15 -4.21 -0.82
CA LEU A 37 -7.19 -3.69 -1.79
C LEU A 37 -7.87 -2.99 -2.97
N GLU A 38 -9.07 -3.43 -3.36
CA GLU A 38 -9.87 -2.78 -4.41
C GLU A 38 -10.21 -1.34 -4.01
N ASP A 39 -10.64 -1.15 -2.77
CA ASP A 39 -11.01 0.16 -2.25
C ASP A 39 -9.78 1.09 -2.22
N CYS A 40 -8.60 0.57 -1.85
CA CYS A 40 -7.34 1.32 -1.92
C CYS A 40 -6.95 1.70 -3.35
N LEU A 41 -7.09 0.78 -4.32
CA LEU A 41 -6.72 1.03 -5.71
C LEU A 41 -7.61 2.12 -6.34
N GLU A 42 -8.93 2.04 -6.12
CA GLU A 42 -9.88 3.05 -6.57
C GLU A 42 -9.55 4.42 -5.99
N ALA A 43 -9.30 4.49 -4.68
CA ALA A 43 -8.97 5.73 -3.99
C ALA A 43 -7.65 6.38 -4.47
N LEU A 44 -6.61 5.57 -4.69
CA LEU A 44 -5.31 6.07 -5.16
C LEU A 44 -5.40 6.61 -6.59
N ALA A 45 -6.17 5.95 -7.46
CA ALA A 45 -6.37 6.40 -8.85
C ALA A 45 -7.10 7.75 -8.90
N GLU A 46 -8.13 7.94 -8.08
CA GLU A 46 -8.86 9.21 -8.00
C GLU A 46 -7.99 10.35 -7.46
N MET A 47 -7.09 10.06 -6.50
CA MET A 47 -6.13 11.05 -5.98
C MET A 47 -5.10 11.52 -7.03
N GLU A 48 -4.69 10.66 -7.96
CA GLU A 48 -3.77 11.06 -9.04
C GLU A 48 -4.45 11.98 -10.06
N ASP A 49 -5.76 11.83 -10.26
CA ASP A 49 -6.56 12.61 -11.21
C ASP A 49 -7.04 13.96 -10.63
N GLU A 50 -7.28 14.06 -9.32
CA GLU A 50 -7.70 15.30 -8.66
C GLU A 50 -6.51 16.11 -8.14
N GLN A 51 -6.16 17.19 -8.85
CA GLN A 51 -5.09 18.12 -8.46
C GLN A 51 -5.37 18.92 -7.17
N ASP A 52 -6.60 18.90 -6.65
CA ASP A 52 -6.98 19.70 -5.48
C ASP A 52 -7.99 18.96 -4.57
N THR A 53 -7.45 18.43 -3.47
CA THR A 53 -8.08 18.05 -2.19
C THR A 53 -8.96 16.77 -2.12
N PRO A 54 -8.51 15.72 -1.37
CA PRO A 54 -9.24 14.48 -1.20
C PRO A 54 -10.26 14.57 -0.06
N GLU A 55 -11.33 15.36 -0.22
CA GLU A 55 -12.33 15.54 0.87
C GLU A 55 -13.55 14.60 0.76
N THR A 56 -13.81 14.01 -0.42
CA THR A 56 -15.08 13.29 -0.67
C THR A 56 -14.98 11.77 -0.74
N PHE A 57 -13.77 11.20 -0.84
CA PHE A 57 -13.57 9.77 -1.10
C PHE A 57 -13.28 8.96 0.17
N ASP A 58 -12.65 9.60 1.15
CA ASP A 58 -12.48 9.06 2.50
C ASP A 58 -13.54 9.65 3.43
N VAL A 59 -14.82 9.35 3.18
CA VAL A 59 -15.98 9.92 3.88
C VAL A 59 -15.89 9.77 5.43
N ASP A 60 -14.99 8.92 5.93
CA ASP A 60 -14.70 8.73 7.35
C ASP A 60 -13.21 8.92 7.75
N GLY A 61 -12.30 9.28 6.85
CA GLY A 61 -10.86 9.36 7.14
C GLY A 61 -10.18 8.01 7.43
N LYS A 62 -10.89 6.89 7.25
CA LYS A 62 -10.47 5.55 7.69
C LYS A 62 -9.65 4.83 6.63
N MET A 63 -9.95 5.04 5.35
CA MET A 63 -9.30 4.32 4.27
C MET A 63 -7.89 4.85 4.03
N MET A 64 -7.72 6.17 3.97
CA MET A 64 -6.39 6.77 3.82
C MET A 64 -5.56 6.60 5.09
N ALA A 65 -6.18 6.71 6.28
CA ALA A 65 -5.47 6.42 7.52
C ALA A 65 -4.98 4.97 7.57
N ALA A 66 -5.83 3.99 7.21
CA ALA A 66 -5.44 2.59 7.17
C ALA A 66 -4.34 2.32 6.13
N TRP A 67 -4.37 3.02 4.99
CA TRP A 67 -3.31 2.94 3.99
C TRP A 67 -1.97 3.46 4.49
N TRP A 68 -1.96 4.63 5.14
CA TRP A 68 -0.76 5.18 5.75
C TRP A 68 -0.22 4.30 6.89
N ASP A 69 -1.10 3.79 7.74
CA ASP A 69 -0.73 2.84 8.80
C ASP A 69 -0.15 1.54 8.21
N ALA A 70 -0.69 1.04 7.10
CA ALA A 70 -0.18 -0.13 6.39
C ALA A 70 1.21 0.13 5.80
N GLN A 71 1.42 1.32 5.23
CA GLN A 71 2.72 1.75 4.73
C GLN A 71 3.75 1.85 5.86
N ASP A 72 3.38 2.42 7.01
CA ASP A 72 4.24 2.52 8.19
C ASP A 72 4.58 1.14 8.77
N ALA A 73 3.61 0.21 8.82
CA ALA A 73 3.84 -1.16 9.26
C ALA A 73 4.82 -1.91 8.35
N ALA A 74 4.64 -1.79 7.03
CA ALA A 74 5.56 -2.38 6.06
C ALA A 74 6.97 -1.76 6.18
N ARG A 75 7.05 -0.44 6.33
CA ARG A 75 8.31 0.28 6.51
C ARG A 75 9.06 -0.16 7.77
N ALA A 76 8.34 -0.35 8.88
CA ALA A 76 8.89 -0.83 10.14
C ALA A 76 9.49 -2.23 10.01
N VAL A 77 8.84 -3.13 9.26
CA VAL A 77 9.38 -4.48 8.99
C VAL A 77 10.67 -4.40 8.16
N CYS A 78 10.73 -3.48 7.20
CA CYS A 78 11.94 -3.22 6.41
C CYS A 78 13.05 -2.50 7.19
N GLY A 79 12.79 -2.05 8.42
CA GLY A 79 13.76 -1.30 9.23
C GLY A 79 14.10 0.07 8.65
N MET A 80 13.16 0.69 7.93
CA MET A 80 13.38 1.96 7.23
C MET A 80 12.80 3.15 7.99
N ASP A 81 13.45 4.31 7.85
CA ASP A 81 12.85 5.60 8.17
C ASP A 81 12.20 6.24 6.93
N GLN A 82 11.53 7.38 7.10
CA GLN A 82 10.83 8.08 6.00
C GLN A 82 11.76 8.63 4.90
N GLN A 83 13.09 8.61 5.07
CA GLN A 83 14.02 9.30 4.17
C GLN A 83 14.45 8.47 2.95
N HIS A 84 14.18 7.16 2.95
CA HIS A 84 14.81 6.23 2.00
C HIS A 84 14.01 5.94 0.73
N GLY A 85 12.98 6.73 0.41
CA GLY A 85 12.14 6.51 -0.77
C GLY A 85 11.46 5.14 -0.70
N PHE A 86 10.37 5.06 0.05
CA PHE A 86 9.59 3.84 0.25
C PHE A 86 8.14 4.11 -0.13
N SER A 87 7.61 3.33 -1.07
CA SER A 87 6.18 3.27 -1.34
C SER A 87 5.65 1.85 -1.20
N LEU A 88 4.45 1.78 -0.66
CA LEU A 88 3.57 0.63 -0.77
C LEU A 88 2.61 0.97 -1.91
N ASP A 89 2.44 0.05 -2.85
CA ASP A 89 1.64 0.23 -4.05
C ASP A 89 0.66 -0.94 -4.21
N VAL A 90 -0.53 -0.70 -4.76
CA VAL A 90 -1.45 -1.77 -5.19
C VAL A 90 -1.29 -1.96 -6.69
N LEU A 91 -0.95 -3.18 -7.11
CA LEU A 91 -0.83 -3.51 -8.52
C LEU A 91 -1.96 -4.46 -8.92
N ASP A 92 -2.55 -4.23 -10.09
CA ASP A 92 -3.38 -5.21 -10.77
C ASP A 92 -2.48 -6.13 -11.61
N ALA A 93 -2.47 -7.42 -11.28
CA ALA A 93 -1.92 -8.42 -12.19
C ALA A 93 -3.02 -9.35 -12.66
N ASP A 94 -3.35 -9.24 -13.94
CA ASP A 94 -3.56 -10.45 -14.72
C ASP A 94 -2.21 -11.14 -14.89
N ILE A 95 -1.79 -11.95 -13.90
CA ILE A 95 -0.58 -12.77 -14.01
C ILE A 95 -0.74 -13.64 -15.27
N PRO A 96 0.07 -13.45 -16.33
CA PRO A 96 0.05 -14.34 -17.47
C PRO A 96 0.59 -15.68 -16.98
N ARG A 97 -0.16 -16.77 -17.16
CA ARG A 97 0.42 -18.11 -17.02
C ARG A 97 1.44 -18.29 -18.15
N GLN A 98 2.73 -18.18 -17.82
CA GLN A 98 3.81 -18.77 -18.60
C GLN A 98 4.74 -19.53 -17.68
#